data_AF-A0A936XDS1-F1
#
_entry.id   AF-A0A936XDS1-F1
#
_cell.length_a   1.000
_cell.length_b   1.000
_cell.length_c   1.000
_cell.angle_alpha   90.00
_cell.angle_beta   90.00
_cell.angle_gamma   90.00
#
_symmetry.space_group_name_H-M   'P 1'
#
loop_
_entity.id
_entity.type
_entity.pdbx_description
1 polymer ?
#
loop_
_entity_poly.entity_id
_entity_poly.type
_entity_poly.pdbx_seq_one_letter_code
_entity_poly.pdbx_strand_id
1 'polypeptide(L)'
;MVTQAGLGSPVVTDCKAWNTNSIEIYASIGGYTAGVKVYRSLDGGDTWVNYSGSLPNIPVHSLCVSPEGVYAGTELGVFFHRDGAADWAPFYTGMPAAIVTDMWVADNGLIYASTFGHGVWAASRYSGCEVSIGITGSVEGLNFYEASTTASATSTSEGGAGTEVYVKSNGSVVLLPGFEVKAGSFFKGWIGPCNTGGIPTTNRNSPTTLSVPHLTEIKSHLKSPAAVTGYFSTSGPNIEFNCPEKGKLEIMGRQQGGNWETFYTTSIAAPGFYAIPAPIMTNNELKINLNGRDLPEIKTK
;
A
#
# COMPACT_ATOMS: atom_id res chain seq x y z
N MET A 1 -32.72 11.48 -14.28
CA MET A 1 -32.65 11.65 -12.81
C MET A 1 -32.26 10.29 -12.23
N VAL A 2 -31.15 10.18 -11.50
CA VAL A 2 -30.73 8.90 -10.90
C VAL A 2 -31.70 8.58 -9.76
N THR A 3 -32.78 7.86 -10.06
CA THR A 3 -33.76 7.42 -9.05
C THR A 3 -33.67 5.91 -8.92
N GLN A 4 -32.83 5.43 -8.01
CA GLN A 4 -32.90 4.03 -7.59
C GLN A 4 -33.85 3.93 -6.40
N ALA A 5 -34.91 3.14 -6.54
CA ALA A 5 -35.88 2.89 -5.48
C ALA A 5 -35.19 2.28 -4.24
N GLY A 6 -35.51 2.79 -3.05
CA GLY A 6 -35.05 2.24 -1.78
C GLY A 6 -33.79 2.87 -1.17
N LEU A 7 -33.15 3.83 -1.85
CA LEU A 7 -32.13 4.68 -1.24
C LEU A 7 -32.78 5.97 -0.77
N GLY A 8 -32.74 6.26 0.54
CA GLY A 8 -33.03 7.61 1.03
C GLY A 8 -32.16 8.60 0.24
N SER A 9 -32.77 9.69 -0.23
CA SER A 9 -32.28 10.57 -1.31
C SER A 9 -30.74 10.60 -1.48
N PRO A 10 -30.16 9.77 -2.37
CA PRO A 10 -28.73 9.85 -2.66
C PRO A 10 -28.47 11.17 -3.37
N VAL A 11 -27.67 12.05 -2.75
CA VAL A 11 -27.32 13.34 -3.31
C VAL A 11 -26.28 13.10 -4.41
N VAL A 12 -26.67 13.35 -5.67
CA VAL A 12 -25.70 13.46 -6.76
C VAL A 12 -24.78 14.62 -6.44
N THR A 13 -23.49 14.35 -6.31
CA THR A 13 -22.48 15.36 -5.93
C THR A 13 -21.84 16.00 -7.15
N ASP A 14 -21.69 15.26 -8.24
CA ASP A 14 -21.10 15.76 -9.47
C ASP A 14 -21.58 14.96 -10.70
N CYS A 15 -21.50 15.59 -11.88
CA CYS A 15 -21.67 14.93 -13.17
C CYS A 15 -20.66 15.47 -14.20
N LYS A 16 -19.97 14.57 -14.89
CA LYS A 16 -18.87 14.92 -15.80
C LYS A 16 -18.88 14.05 -17.06
N ALA A 17 -18.44 14.66 -18.16
CA ALA A 17 -18.17 14.02 -19.44
C ALA A 17 -16.73 14.35 -19.83
N TRP A 18 -16.10 13.53 -20.68
CA TRP A 18 -14.73 13.81 -21.15
C TRP A 18 -14.67 15.12 -21.94
N ASN A 19 -15.61 15.33 -22.86
CA ASN A 19 -15.72 16.55 -23.64
C ASN A 19 -17.18 16.82 -24.03
N THR A 20 -17.43 17.99 -24.61
CA THR A 20 -18.78 18.49 -24.92
C THR A 20 -19.57 17.64 -25.93
N ASN A 21 -18.91 16.71 -26.65
CA ASN A 21 -19.55 15.84 -27.63
C ASN A 21 -19.70 14.39 -27.12
N SER A 22 -19.27 14.11 -25.89
CA SER A 22 -19.37 12.78 -25.30
C SER A 22 -20.79 12.51 -24.83
N ILE A 23 -21.40 11.43 -25.33
CA ILE A 23 -22.61 10.84 -24.76
C ILE A 23 -22.30 9.93 -23.57
N GLU A 24 -21.02 9.63 -23.37
CA GLU A 24 -20.54 8.96 -22.19
C GLU A 24 -20.35 9.97 -21.05
N ILE A 25 -21.09 9.74 -19.97
CA ILE A 25 -21.13 10.61 -18.80
C ILE A 25 -21.05 9.80 -17.51
N TYR A 26 -20.51 10.42 -16.47
CA TYR A 26 -20.36 9.84 -15.15
C TYR A 26 -21.02 10.72 -14.12
N ALA A 27 -21.61 10.12 -13.09
CA ALA A 27 -22.20 10.82 -11.97
C ALA A 27 -21.69 10.23 -10.66
N SER A 28 -21.31 11.08 -9.71
CA SER A 28 -20.94 10.66 -8.36
C SER A 28 -22.08 10.84 -7.39
N ILE A 29 -22.10 9.97 -6.40
CA ILE A 29 -23.09 9.92 -5.33
C ILE A 29 -22.38 10.15 -4.00
N GLY A 30 -22.88 11.13 -3.25
CA GLY A 30 -22.45 11.38 -1.88
C GLY A 30 -23.01 10.35 -0.89
N GLY A 31 -22.45 10.34 0.32
CA GLY A 31 -22.95 9.52 1.44
C GLY A 31 -22.32 8.14 1.59
N TYR A 32 -22.81 7.41 2.60
CA TYR A 32 -22.16 6.23 3.17
C TYR A 32 -22.88 4.90 2.86
N THR A 33 -23.47 4.78 1.66
CA THR A 33 -24.01 3.51 1.17
C THR A 33 -22.95 2.75 0.37
N ALA A 34 -22.57 1.56 0.84
CA ALA A 34 -21.52 0.76 0.20
C ALA A 34 -21.92 0.35 -1.23
N GLY A 35 -20.96 0.40 -2.15
CA GLY A 35 -21.20 0.06 -3.56
C GLY A 35 -22.05 1.08 -4.33
N VAL A 36 -22.42 2.22 -3.73
CA VAL A 36 -23.18 3.30 -4.36
C VAL A 36 -22.33 4.56 -4.29
N LYS A 37 -21.55 4.81 -5.35
CA LYS A 37 -20.51 5.87 -5.40
C LYS A 37 -20.42 6.55 -6.75
N VAL A 38 -20.31 5.77 -7.83
CA VAL A 38 -20.17 6.30 -9.19
C VAL A 38 -21.08 5.50 -10.11
N TYR A 39 -21.75 6.19 -11.02
CA TYR A 39 -22.55 5.60 -12.08
C TYR A 39 -22.05 6.12 -13.43
N ARG A 40 -22.15 5.27 -14.45
CA ARG A 40 -21.76 5.56 -15.84
C ARG A 40 -22.98 5.41 -16.74
N SER A 41 -23.14 6.34 -17.66
CA SER A 41 -24.09 6.26 -18.76
C SER A 41 -23.32 6.33 -20.08
N LEU A 42 -23.80 5.58 -21.07
CA LEU A 42 -23.26 5.55 -22.43
C LEU A 42 -24.21 6.17 -23.46
N ASP A 43 -25.33 6.72 -22.99
CA ASP A 43 -26.46 7.17 -23.80
C ASP A 43 -26.94 8.57 -23.36
N GLY A 44 -26.03 9.42 -22.89
CA GLY A 44 -26.35 10.80 -22.54
C GLY A 44 -27.16 10.97 -21.25
N GLY A 45 -27.26 9.92 -20.44
CA GLY A 45 -27.93 9.93 -19.13
C GLY A 45 -29.31 9.29 -19.12
N ASP A 46 -29.71 8.64 -20.21
CA ASP A 46 -30.97 7.90 -20.31
C ASP A 46 -30.94 6.63 -19.44
N THR A 47 -29.84 5.87 -19.50
CA THR A 47 -29.60 4.71 -18.63
C THR A 47 -28.27 4.82 -17.88
N TRP A 48 -28.25 4.26 -16.67
CA TRP A 48 -27.10 4.32 -15.77
C TRP A 48 -26.75 2.93 -15.26
N VAL A 49 -25.46 2.59 -15.35
CA VAL A 49 -24.89 1.37 -14.78
C VAL A 49 -24.03 1.74 -13.60
N ASN A 50 -24.11 0.96 -12.53
CA ASN A 50 -23.26 1.15 -11.37
C ASN A 50 -21.80 0.92 -11.77
N TYR A 51 -20.96 1.93 -11.52
CA TYR A 51 -19.54 1.97 -11.84
C TYR A 51 -18.68 2.12 -10.58
N SER A 52 -19.24 1.81 -9.41
CA SER A 52 -18.59 2.03 -8.11
C SER A 52 -17.49 1.01 -7.81
N GLY A 53 -17.55 -0.19 -8.41
CA GLY A 53 -16.55 -1.24 -8.20
C GLY A 53 -16.26 -1.50 -6.72
N SER A 54 -14.97 -1.54 -6.36
CA SER A 54 -14.53 -1.68 -4.96
C SER A 54 -14.35 -0.37 -4.19
N LEU A 55 -14.79 0.78 -4.73
CA LEU A 55 -14.65 2.08 -4.04
C LEU A 55 -15.07 1.99 -2.57
N PRO A 56 -14.29 2.60 -1.65
CA PRO A 56 -14.59 2.54 -0.23
C PRO A 56 -15.97 3.14 0.08
N ASN A 57 -16.55 2.72 1.19
CA ASN A 57 -17.84 3.25 1.63
C ASN A 57 -17.73 4.66 2.26
N ILE A 58 -17.29 5.62 1.46
CA ILE A 58 -17.14 7.05 1.78
C ILE A 58 -17.71 7.90 0.65
N PRO A 59 -18.14 9.14 0.90
CA PRO A 59 -18.59 10.05 -0.14
C PRO A 59 -17.56 10.26 -1.27
N VAL A 60 -18.07 10.34 -2.50
CA VAL A 60 -17.36 10.92 -3.65
C VAL A 60 -17.88 12.33 -3.83
N HIS A 61 -17.00 13.33 -3.81
CA HIS A 61 -17.37 14.74 -3.89
C HIS A 61 -17.21 15.34 -5.29
N SER A 62 -16.26 14.82 -6.07
CA SER A 62 -15.95 15.36 -7.40
C SER A 62 -15.48 14.25 -8.32
N LEU A 63 -15.79 14.40 -9.61
CA LEU A 63 -15.27 13.56 -10.67
C LEU A 63 -14.40 14.40 -11.59
N CYS A 64 -13.42 13.76 -12.19
CA CYS A 64 -12.72 14.31 -13.35
C CYS A 64 -12.52 13.21 -14.39
N VAL A 65 -12.83 13.51 -15.65
CA VAL A 65 -12.71 12.54 -16.74
C VAL A 65 -11.50 12.94 -17.58
N SER A 66 -10.76 11.94 -18.06
CA SER A 66 -9.57 12.05 -18.91
C SER A 66 -9.63 11.04 -20.06
N PRO A 67 -8.78 11.12 -21.11
CA PRO A 67 -8.68 10.06 -22.11
C PRO A 67 -8.18 8.74 -21.53
N GLU A 68 -7.54 8.78 -20.37
CA GLU A 68 -6.99 7.58 -19.72
C GLU A 68 -8.02 6.88 -18.82
N GLY A 69 -9.10 7.57 -18.46
CA GLY A 69 -10.14 7.08 -17.56
C GLY A 69 -10.71 8.17 -16.63
N VAL A 70 -11.26 7.75 -15.48
CA VAL A 70 -12.00 8.62 -14.55
C VAL A 70 -11.33 8.69 -13.18
N TYR A 71 -11.18 9.90 -12.66
CA TYR A 71 -10.73 10.19 -11.31
C TYR A 71 -11.93 10.50 -10.42
N ALA A 72 -11.91 10.00 -9.18
CA ALA A 72 -12.90 10.24 -8.15
C ALA A 72 -12.24 10.83 -6.90
N GLY A 73 -12.64 12.06 -6.54
CA GLY A 73 -12.22 12.75 -5.34
C GLY A 73 -13.09 12.34 -4.16
N THR A 74 -12.47 11.83 -3.11
CA THR A 74 -13.15 11.23 -1.95
C THR A 74 -12.61 11.80 -0.64
N GLU A 75 -13.16 11.34 0.49
CA GLU A 75 -12.66 11.66 1.82
C GLU A 75 -11.28 11.05 2.14
N LEU A 76 -10.80 10.08 1.37
CA LEU A 76 -9.49 9.43 1.54
C LEU A 76 -8.46 9.89 0.50
N GLY A 77 -8.81 10.81 -0.40
CA GLY A 77 -7.98 11.19 -1.53
C GLY A 77 -8.61 10.85 -2.88
N VAL A 78 -7.77 10.67 -3.89
CA VAL A 78 -8.19 10.44 -5.28
C VAL A 78 -8.06 8.97 -5.62
N PHE A 79 -9.10 8.41 -6.22
CA PHE A 79 -9.07 7.10 -6.88
C PHE A 79 -9.16 7.30 -8.39
N PHE A 80 -8.57 6.38 -9.15
CA PHE A 80 -8.59 6.39 -10.60
C PHE A 80 -9.06 5.05 -11.13
N HIS A 81 -10.04 5.09 -12.04
CA HIS A 81 -10.42 3.95 -12.86
C HIS A 81 -9.87 4.18 -14.26
N ARG A 82 -8.81 3.44 -14.60
CA ARG A 82 -8.25 3.44 -15.95
C ARG A 82 -9.22 2.78 -16.93
N ASP A 83 -9.27 3.26 -18.16
CA ASP A 83 -10.00 2.59 -19.23
C ASP A 83 -9.47 1.16 -19.46
N GLY A 84 -10.39 0.20 -19.46
CA GLY A 84 -10.10 -1.22 -19.59
C GLY A 84 -9.51 -1.88 -18.34
N ALA A 85 -9.33 -1.16 -17.23
CA ALA A 85 -9.01 -1.77 -15.95
C ALA A 85 -10.21 -2.54 -15.39
N ALA A 86 -9.93 -3.53 -14.54
CA ALA A 86 -10.96 -4.34 -13.89
C ALA A 86 -11.69 -3.57 -12.78
N ASP A 87 -11.03 -2.61 -12.14
CA ASP A 87 -11.56 -1.87 -11.00
C ASP A 87 -10.76 -0.59 -10.73
N TRP A 88 -11.24 0.23 -9.79
CA TRP A 88 -10.58 1.42 -9.27
C TRP A 88 -9.26 1.08 -8.56
N ALA A 89 -8.30 2.00 -8.66
CA ALA A 89 -7.05 2.00 -7.92
C ALA A 89 -6.84 3.34 -7.22
N PRO A 90 -6.10 3.40 -6.11
CA PRO A 90 -5.67 4.67 -5.54
C PRO A 90 -4.81 5.47 -6.53
N PHE A 91 -5.06 6.77 -6.64
CA PHE A 91 -4.23 7.70 -7.40
C PHE A 91 -3.49 8.63 -6.43
N TYR A 92 -2.55 8.04 -5.72
CA TYR A 92 -1.83 8.68 -4.63
C TYR A 92 -0.43 9.09 -5.10
N THR A 93 -0.18 10.39 -5.10
CA THR A 93 1.02 11.02 -5.69
C THR A 93 1.71 11.99 -4.72
N GLY A 94 1.70 11.65 -3.43
CA GLY A 94 2.37 12.38 -2.35
C GLY A 94 1.50 13.37 -1.58
N MET A 95 0.21 13.49 -1.93
CA MET A 95 -0.71 14.36 -1.20
C MET A 95 -1.10 13.76 0.18
N PRO A 96 -1.43 14.58 1.19
CA PRO A 96 -1.93 14.08 2.47
C PRO A 96 -3.30 13.40 2.30
N ALA A 97 -3.63 12.52 3.25
CA ALA A 97 -4.98 11.99 3.38
C ALA A 97 -5.94 13.14 3.76
N ALA A 98 -6.65 13.65 2.77
CA ALA A 98 -7.55 14.79 2.92
C ALA A 98 -8.78 14.63 2.03
N ILE A 99 -9.88 15.25 2.45
CA ILE A 99 -11.11 15.30 1.66
C ILE A 99 -10.82 16.10 0.39
N VAL A 100 -10.97 15.46 -0.77
CA VAL A 100 -10.88 16.12 -2.07
C VAL A 100 -12.23 16.72 -2.40
N THR A 101 -12.32 18.04 -2.46
CA THR A 101 -13.58 18.77 -2.66
C THR A 101 -13.90 19.01 -4.12
N ASP A 102 -12.87 19.19 -4.95
CA ASP A 102 -13.03 19.40 -6.40
C ASP A 102 -11.74 19.06 -7.15
N MET A 103 -11.86 18.70 -8.44
CA MET A 103 -10.74 18.32 -9.29
C MET A 103 -10.87 18.87 -10.72
N TRP A 104 -9.73 19.09 -11.36
CA TRP A 104 -9.68 19.56 -12.75
C TRP A 104 -8.49 18.94 -13.50
N VAL A 105 -8.75 18.42 -14.70
CA VAL A 105 -7.71 18.01 -15.65
C VAL A 105 -7.44 19.19 -16.57
N ALA A 106 -6.18 19.65 -16.57
CA ALA A 106 -5.75 20.76 -17.40
C ALA A 106 -5.05 20.29 -18.68
N ASP A 107 -5.09 21.14 -19.71
CA ASP A 107 -4.47 20.88 -21.01
C ASP A 107 -2.94 20.68 -20.96
N ASN A 108 -2.31 21.12 -19.87
CA ASN A 108 -0.87 20.94 -19.63
C ASN A 108 -0.51 19.50 -19.17
N GLY A 109 -1.49 18.60 -19.12
CA GLY A 109 -1.28 17.21 -18.73
C GLY A 109 -1.26 16.96 -17.21
N LEU A 110 -1.60 17.97 -16.40
CA LEU A 110 -1.74 17.85 -14.96
C LEU A 110 -3.21 17.67 -14.55
N ILE A 111 -3.40 17.01 -13.42
CA ILE A 111 -4.63 17.05 -12.63
C ILE A 111 -4.40 17.92 -11.39
N TYR A 112 -5.36 18.79 -11.09
CA TYR A 112 -5.39 19.59 -9.88
C TYR A 112 -6.49 19.07 -8.96
N ALA A 113 -6.22 19.00 -7.66
CA ALA A 113 -7.17 18.60 -6.64
C ALA A 113 -7.20 19.63 -5.52
N SER A 114 -8.37 20.19 -5.24
CA SER A 114 -8.60 21.01 -4.04
C SER A 114 -8.90 20.10 -2.85
N THR A 115 -8.29 20.42 -1.72
CA THR A 115 -8.37 19.60 -0.50
C THR A 115 -8.85 20.43 0.68
N PHE A 116 -9.62 19.82 1.57
CA PHE A 116 -10.05 20.45 2.81
C PHE A 116 -8.85 20.71 3.73
N GLY A 117 -8.51 21.98 3.97
CA GLY A 117 -7.47 22.37 4.92
C GLY A 117 -6.02 22.25 4.43
N HIS A 118 -5.78 21.75 3.21
CA HIS A 118 -4.43 21.51 2.66
C HIS A 118 -4.18 22.15 1.29
N GLY A 119 -5.03 23.09 0.85
CA GLY A 119 -4.83 23.86 -0.38
C GLY A 119 -5.11 23.06 -1.66
N VAL A 120 -4.41 23.40 -2.73
CA VAL A 120 -4.53 22.76 -4.05
C VAL A 120 -3.27 21.98 -4.37
N TRP A 121 -3.44 20.73 -4.78
CA TRP A 121 -2.39 19.81 -5.17
C TRP A 121 -2.41 19.61 -6.68
N ALA A 122 -1.25 19.33 -7.27
CA ALA A 122 -1.11 19.04 -8.69
C ALA A 122 -0.29 17.77 -8.89
N ALA A 123 -0.69 16.94 -9.85
CA ALA A 123 0.05 15.74 -10.24
C ALA A 123 -0.01 15.56 -11.76
N SER A 124 0.98 14.88 -12.33
CA SER A 124 0.89 14.38 -13.70
C SER A 124 -0.28 13.40 -13.81
N ARG A 125 -1.00 13.43 -14.93
CA ARG A 125 -2.00 12.39 -15.23
C ARG A 125 -1.35 11.01 -15.29
N TYR A 126 -2.17 9.98 -15.11
CA TYR A 126 -1.74 8.60 -15.29
C TYR A 126 -1.11 8.40 -16.69
N SER A 127 0.12 7.87 -16.73
CA SER A 127 0.89 7.69 -17.97
C SER A 127 1.10 6.23 -18.37
N GLY A 128 0.39 5.30 -17.72
CA GLY A 128 0.58 3.86 -17.91
C GLY A 128 1.33 3.20 -16.75
N CYS A 129 1.39 1.87 -16.79
CA CYS A 129 2.12 1.09 -15.80
C CYS A 129 3.56 0.90 -16.27
N GLU A 130 4.52 1.29 -15.45
CA GLU A 130 5.93 1.16 -15.80
C GLU A 130 6.37 -0.30 -15.80
N VAL A 131 7.45 -0.60 -16.55
CA VAL A 131 8.05 -1.94 -16.52
C VAL A 131 8.67 -2.19 -15.15
N SER A 132 9.55 -1.28 -14.74
CA SER A 132 10.22 -1.33 -13.45
C SER A 132 10.25 0.05 -12.82
N ILE A 133 10.00 0.11 -11.51
CA ILE A 133 10.05 1.36 -10.74
C ILE A 133 11.14 1.32 -9.67
N GLY A 134 11.78 2.48 -9.44
CA GLY A 134 12.72 2.72 -8.36
C GLY A 134 12.20 3.80 -7.42
N ILE A 135 11.73 3.41 -6.25
CA ILE A 135 11.27 4.33 -5.21
C ILE A 135 12.49 4.73 -4.38
N THR A 136 12.95 5.96 -4.58
CA THR A 136 14.20 6.47 -4.01
C THR A 136 13.95 7.79 -3.28
N GLY A 137 14.85 8.16 -2.37
CA GLY A 137 14.74 9.40 -1.62
C GLY A 137 13.67 9.37 -0.54
N SER A 138 13.17 10.55 -0.19
CA SER A 138 12.19 10.78 0.86
C SER A 138 10.78 10.80 0.29
N VAL A 139 9.89 9.97 0.85
CA VAL A 139 8.48 9.91 0.43
C VAL A 139 7.59 10.36 1.57
N GLU A 140 6.67 11.30 1.29
CA GLU A 140 5.68 11.85 2.23
C GLU A 140 4.26 11.72 1.68
N GLY A 141 3.26 11.72 2.56
CA GLY A 141 1.85 11.62 2.19
C GLY A 141 1.44 10.26 1.65
N LEU A 142 0.29 10.21 0.98
CA LEU A 142 -0.22 9.00 0.33
C LEU A 142 0.49 8.81 -1.01
N ASN A 143 1.04 7.61 -1.23
CA ASN A 143 1.70 7.23 -2.48
C ASN A 143 1.26 5.84 -2.93
N PHE A 144 0.99 5.68 -4.22
CA PHE A 144 0.66 4.39 -4.83
C PHE A 144 1.49 4.21 -6.08
N TYR A 145 2.25 3.13 -6.12
CA TYR A 145 3.09 2.78 -7.26
C TYR A 145 2.72 1.40 -7.80
N GLU A 146 2.74 1.27 -9.12
CA GLU A 146 2.55 0.00 -9.81
C GLU A 146 3.65 -0.28 -10.84
N ALA A 147 4.04 -1.54 -10.98
CA ALA A 147 4.99 -2.00 -11.99
C ALA A 147 4.56 -3.35 -12.61
N SER A 148 4.89 -3.55 -13.88
CA SER A 148 4.57 -4.79 -14.59
C SER A 148 5.62 -5.89 -14.43
N THR A 149 6.82 -5.59 -13.91
CA THR A 149 7.82 -6.61 -13.56
C THR A 149 8.41 -6.41 -12.16
N THR A 150 9.04 -5.27 -11.89
CA THR A 150 9.77 -5.08 -10.62
C THR A 150 9.54 -3.70 -10.03
N ALA A 151 9.25 -3.66 -8.72
CA ALA A 151 9.31 -2.44 -7.94
C ALA A 151 10.42 -2.57 -6.92
N SER A 152 11.38 -1.65 -6.95
CA SER A 152 12.47 -1.59 -5.98
C SER A 152 12.34 -0.36 -5.10
N ALA A 153 12.50 -0.50 -3.79
CA ALA A 153 12.46 0.60 -2.85
C ALA A 153 13.79 0.70 -2.10
N THR A 154 14.48 1.83 -2.28
CA THR A 154 15.64 2.27 -1.47
C THR A 154 15.26 3.40 -0.52
N SER A 155 14.02 3.90 -0.60
CA SER A 155 13.53 5.08 0.09
C SER A 155 13.44 4.91 1.61
N THR A 156 13.81 5.97 2.32
CA THR A 156 13.40 6.23 3.70
C THR A 156 12.02 6.90 3.60
N SER A 157 10.93 6.30 4.10
CA SER A 157 9.69 7.07 4.26
C SER A 157 9.97 8.10 5.35
N GLU A 158 10.25 9.34 4.96
CA GLU A 158 10.56 10.38 5.91
C GLU A 158 9.28 10.71 6.68
N GLY A 159 9.42 10.71 7.99
CA GLY A 159 8.32 10.78 8.92
C GLY A 159 7.54 12.05 8.67
N GLY A 160 6.24 11.84 8.49
CA GLY A 160 5.18 12.82 8.55
C GLY A 160 3.94 12.05 9.01
N ALA A 161 3.10 12.65 9.85
CA ALA A 161 1.88 11.99 10.29
C ALA A 161 1.02 11.66 9.07
N GLY A 162 0.76 10.37 8.82
CA GLY A 162 -0.13 9.92 7.74
C GLY A 162 0.56 9.64 6.39
N THR A 163 1.88 9.46 6.35
CA THR A 163 2.57 8.98 5.14
C THR A 163 2.28 7.49 4.92
N GLU A 164 1.67 7.13 3.79
CA GLU A 164 1.40 5.74 3.43
C GLU A 164 1.89 5.44 2.03
N VAL A 165 2.73 4.42 1.89
CA VAL A 165 3.33 4.01 0.62
C VAL A 165 2.82 2.64 0.23
N TYR A 166 2.11 2.58 -0.89
CA TYR A 166 1.56 1.37 -1.47
C TYR A 166 2.34 1.00 -2.73
N VAL A 167 2.77 -0.25 -2.83
CA VAL A 167 3.58 -0.74 -3.95
C VAL A 167 3.02 -2.07 -4.46
N LYS A 168 2.69 -2.11 -5.74
CA LYS A 168 2.20 -3.30 -6.42
C LYS A 168 3.11 -3.64 -7.59
N SER A 169 3.46 -4.91 -7.75
CA SER A 169 4.26 -5.35 -8.89
C SER A 169 3.93 -6.77 -9.32
N ASN A 170 3.89 -7.06 -10.62
CA ASN A 170 3.56 -8.41 -11.09
C ASN A 170 4.66 -9.45 -10.81
N GLY A 171 5.93 -9.05 -10.90
CA GLY A 171 7.06 -9.96 -10.73
C GLY A 171 7.61 -9.94 -9.31
N SER A 172 8.08 -8.77 -8.85
CA SER A 172 8.68 -8.62 -7.52
C SER A 172 8.52 -7.22 -6.93
N VAL A 173 8.40 -7.16 -5.60
CA VAL A 173 8.63 -5.96 -4.78
C VAL A 173 9.89 -6.22 -3.96
N VAL A 174 10.94 -5.44 -4.21
CA VAL A 174 12.28 -5.63 -3.64
C VAL A 174 12.61 -4.46 -2.72
N LEU A 175 12.83 -4.74 -1.44
CA LEU A 175 13.34 -3.76 -0.49
C LEU A 175 14.87 -3.85 -0.50
N LEU A 176 15.52 -2.76 -0.89
CA LEU A 176 16.97 -2.66 -0.99
C LEU A 176 17.58 -2.08 0.31
N PRO A 177 18.87 -2.35 0.58
CA PRO A 177 19.54 -1.78 1.75
C PRO A 177 19.40 -0.25 1.81
N GLY A 178 19.01 0.29 2.97
CA GLY A 178 18.71 1.72 3.15
C GLY A 178 17.20 2.03 3.22
N PHE A 179 16.34 1.06 2.90
CA PHE A 179 14.90 1.20 3.13
C PHE A 179 14.57 1.28 4.62
N GLU A 180 13.83 2.32 5.02
CA GLU A 180 13.40 2.55 6.40
C GLU A 180 12.00 3.19 6.40
N VAL A 181 11.13 2.73 7.30
CA VAL A 181 9.81 3.34 7.53
C VAL A 181 9.85 4.12 8.85
N LYS A 182 9.88 5.46 8.80
CA LYS A 182 9.92 6.31 10.01
C LYS A 182 8.57 6.34 10.75
N ALA A 183 8.60 6.87 11.98
CA ALA A 183 7.43 6.98 12.85
C ALA A 183 6.27 7.75 12.18
N GLY A 184 5.06 7.20 12.28
CA GLY A 184 3.85 7.76 11.67
C GLY A 184 3.69 7.45 10.18
N SER A 185 4.54 6.58 9.62
CA SER A 185 4.48 6.13 8.24
C SER A 185 4.20 4.64 8.10
N PHE A 186 3.71 4.24 6.92
CA PHE A 186 3.38 2.86 6.60
C PHE A 186 3.83 2.49 5.19
N PHE A 187 4.30 1.25 5.01
CA PHE A 187 4.57 0.67 3.70
C PHE A 187 3.80 -0.64 3.50
N LYS A 188 3.19 -0.81 2.32
CA LYS A 188 2.52 -2.04 1.90
C LYS A 188 2.92 -2.42 0.49
N GLY A 189 3.59 -3.57 0.37
CA GLY A 189 3.97 -4.18 -0.90
C GLY A 189 3.16 -5.45 -1.19
N TRP A 190 2.74 -5.69 -2.44
CA TRP A 190 2.18 -6.99 -2.84
C TRP A 190 2.43 -7.32 -4.31
N ILE A 191 2.30 -8.62 -4.61
CA ILE A 191 2.43 -9.11 -5.98
C ILE A 191 1.07 -9.05 -6.68
N GLY A 192 1.04 -8.42 -7.85
CA GLY A 192 -0.14 -8.39 -8.70
C GLY A 192 0.08 -7.58 -9.98
N PRO A 193 -0.60 -7.95 -11.08
CA PRO A 193 -0.47 -7.22 -12.34
C PRO A 193 -1.09 -5.82 -12.26
N CYS A 194 -0.57 -4.90 -13.05
CA CYS A 194 -1.18 -3.58 -13.21
C CYS A 194 -2.63 -3.68 -13.70
N ASN A 195 -3.40 -2.61 -13.56
CA ASN A 195 -4.79 -2.51 -14.08
C ASN A 195 -5.81 -3.51 -13.54
N THR A 196 -5.43 -4.36 -12.58
CA THR A 196 -6.41 -5.21 -11.86
C THR A 196 -7.10 -4.48 -10.73
N GLY A 197 -6.90 -3.16 -10.63
CA GLY A 197 -7.36 -2.34 -9.53
C GLY A 197 -6.87 -2.88 -8.18
N GLY A 198 -7.73 -2.77 -7.19
CA GLY A 198 -7.46 -3.21 -5.83
C GLY A 198 -7.15 -2.00 -4.98
N ILE A 199 -8.18 -1.53 -4.30
CA ILE A 199 -8.01 -0.61 -3.19
C ILE A 199 -7.27 -1.42 -2.12
N PRO A 200 -6.07 -1.00 -1.69
CA PRO A 200 -5.40 -1.67 -0.61
C PRO A 200 -6.39 -1.67 0.55
N THR A 201 -6.83 -2.85 0.98
CA THR A 201 -7.58 -2.93 2.21
C THR A 201 -6.70 -2.27 3.26
N THR A 202 -7.22 -1.27 3.97
CA THR A 202 -6.53 -0.70 5.14
C THR A 202 -6.26 -1.78 6.20
N ASN A 203 -6.84 -2.98 6.02
CA ASN A 203 -6.43 -4.19 6.68
C ASN A 203 -4.94 -4.49 6.42
N ARG A 204 -4.15 -4.23 7.46
CA ARG A 204 -2.69 -4.41 7.51
C ARG A 204 -2.27 -5.89 7.46
N ASN A 205 -3.21 -6.84 7.56
CA ASN A 205 -2.94 -8.26 7.80
C ASN A 205 -3.46 -9.20 6.67
N SER A 206 -2.88 -9.14 5.46
CA SER A 206 -3.16 -10.13 4.40
C SER A 206 -1.94 -11.03 4.13
N PRO A 207 -2.11 -12.35 3.93
CA PRO A 207 -1.00 -13.31 3.76
C PRO A 207 -0.20 -13.13 2.45
N THR A 208 -0.68 -12.33 1.50
CA THR A 208 0.01 -11.99 0.24
C THR A 208 0.59 -10.56 0.23
N THR A 209 0.56 -9.89 1.37
CA THR A 209 0.99 -8.48 1.50
C THR A 209 2.14 -8.36 2.48
N LEU A 210 3.23 -7.73 2.06
CA LEU A 210 4.30 -7.28 2.94
C LEU A 210 3.89 -5.93 3.54
N SER A 211 3.39 -5.94 4.77
CA SER A 211 3.12 -4.73 5.54
C SER A 211 4.27 -4.47 6.49
N VAL A 212 4.92 -3.31 6.37
CA VAL A 212 5.99 -2.88 7.28
C VAL A 212 5.47 -1.67 8.07
N PRO A 213 4.81 -1.88 9.23
CA PRO A 213 4.43 -0.77 10.10
C PRO A 213 5.66 -0.22 10.83
N HIS A 214 5.56 1.03 11.30
CA HIS A 214 6.53 1.55 12.25
C HIS A 214 6.58 0.69 13.53
N LEU A 215 7.78 0.51 14.09
CA LEU A 215 8.07 -0.34 15.25
C LEU A 215 7.22 -0.01 16.49
N THR A 216 6.78 1.25 16.66
CA THR A 216 5.94 1.67 17.80
C THR A 216 4.42 1.56 17.58
N GLU A 217 3.95 1.23 16.37
CA GLU A 217 2.51 1.09 16.06
C GLU A 217 1.98 -0.36 16.14
N ILE A 218 2.84 -1.33 16.48
CA ILE A 218 2.43 -2.74 16.64
C ILE A 218 1.60 -2.89 17.93
N LYS A 219 0.27 -2.75 17.83
CA LYS A 219 -0.67 -3.03 18.93
C LYS A 219 -0.97 -4.54 19.05
N SER A 220 -0.31 -5.15 20.03
CA SER A 220 -0.66 -6.30 20.92
C SER A 220 -1.56 -7.48 20.47
N HIS A 221 -1.78 -7.75 19.18
CA HIS A 221 -2.28 -9.07 18.74
C HIS A 221 -1.22 -9.99 18.15
N LEU A 222 0.02 -9.52 18.09
CA LEU A 222 1.22 -10.35 17.93
C LEU A 222 1.77 -10.64 19.33
N LYS A 223 2.17 -11.89 19.61
CA LYS A 223 2.68 -12.38 20.90
C LYS A 223 3.47 -11.29 21.61
N SER A 224 3.14 -11.02 22.89
CA SER A 224 3.83 -10.02 23.71
C SER A 224 5.33 -10.08 23.45
N PRO A 225 5.98 -8.94 23.12
CA PRO A 225 7.44 -8.89 23.06
C PRO A 225 7.93 -9.48 24.39
N ALA A 226 8.75 -10.52 24.33
CA ALA A 226 9.41 -10.95 25.54
C ALA A 226 10.15 -9.75 26.12
N ALA A 227 10.25 -9.66 27.44
CA ALA A 227 10.97 -8.60 28.14
C ALA A 227 12.50 -8.56 27.83
N VAL A 228 12.93 -9.31 26.81
CA VAL A 228 14.30 -9.57 26.43
C VAL A 228 14.57 -8.84 25.12
N THR A 229 15.49 -7.87 25.17
CA THR A 229 15.96 -7.13 24.00
C THR A 229 16.91 -8.00 23.19
N GLY A 230 16.64 -8.15 21.89
CA GLY A 230 17.38 -9.02 21.00
C GLY A 230 17.09 -10.49 21.26
N TYR A 231 16.31 -11.15 20.42
CA TYR A 231 15.85 -12.53 20.68
C TYR A 231 15.54 -13.27 19.40
N PHE A 232 15.34 -14.59 19.48
CA PHE A 232 14.74 -15.37 18.39
C PHE A 232 13.79 -16.48 18.86
N SER A 233 12.92 -16.93 17.97
CA SER A 233 11.98 -18.05 18.15
C SER A 233 12.00 -18.95 16.92
N THR A 234 11.85 -20.25 17.15
CA THR A 234 11.84 -21.32 16.14
C THR A 234 10.52 -22.09 16.12
N SER A 235 9.46 -21.54 16.73
CA SER A 235 8.17 -22.24 16.97
C SER A 235 7.33 -22.53 15.71
N GLY A 236 7.77 -22.10 14.52
CA GLY A 236 7.05 -22.22 13.26
C GLY A 236 7.96 -22.62 12.10
N PRO A 237 7.46 -22.59 10.85
CA PRO A 237 8.29 -22.90 9.67
C PRO A 237 9.41 -21.87 9.43
N ASN A 238 9.33 -20.72 10.10
CA ASN A 238 10.28 -19.63 10.04
C ASN A 238 10.97 -19.44 11.39
N ILE A 239 12.21 -18.96 11.34
CA ILE A 239 12.92 -18.35 12.46
C ILE A 239 12.50 -16.88 12.50
N GLU A 240 11.95 -16.47 13.63
CA GLU A 240 11.55 -15.10 13.91
C GLU A 240 12.55 -14.50 14.89
N PHE A 241 13.10 -13.32 14.62
CA PHE A 241 14.12 -12.72 15.48
C PHE A 241 14.09 -11.20 15.51
N ASN A 242 14.39 -10.63 16.68
CA ASN A 242 14.55 -9.20 16.89
C ASN A 242 16.04 -8.88 17.01
N CYS A 243 16.55 -7.95 16.20
CA CYS A 243 17.89 -7.40 16.29
C CYS A 243 17.83 -6.00 16.91
N PRO A 244 18.47 -5.74 18.06
CA PRO A 244 18.39 -4.45 18.73
C PRO A 244 19.37 -3.41 18.18
N GLU A 245 20.30 -3.83 17.31
CA GLU A 245 21.35 -3.00 16.75
C GLU A 245 21.73 -3.47 15.34
N LYS A 246 22.32 -2.57 14.55
CA LYS A 246 22.93 -2.90 13.26
C LYS A 246 24.20 -3.74 13.47
N GLY A 247 24.56 -4.55 12.48
CA GLY A 247 25.85 -5.22 12.44
C GLY A 247 25.83 -6.61 11.83
N LYS A 248 26.87 -7.40 12.08
CA LYS A 248 27.04 -8.71 11.45
C LYS A 248 26.13 -9.74 12.12
N LEU A 249 25.31 -10.43 11.33
CA LEU A 249 24.40 -11.48 11.76
C LEU A 249 24.86 -12.83 11.20
N GLU A 250 24.90 -13.86 12.06
CA GLU A 250 25.18 -15.24 11.68
C GLU A 250 24.14 -16.17 12.30
N ILE A 251 23.46 -16.96 11.47
CA ILE A 251 22.48 -17.95 11.92
C ILE A 251 23.11 -19.32 11.74
N MET A 252 23.26 -20.02 12.85
CA MET A 252 24.01 -21.26 12.93
C MET A 252 23.10 -22.37 13.44
N GLY A 253 23.27 -23.56 12.91
CA GLY A 253 22.54 -24.76 13.34
C GLY A 253 23.51 -25.89 13.62
N ARG A 254 23.08 -26.83 14.46
CA ARG A 254 23.92 -27.96 14.85
C ARG A 254 23.71 -29.15 13.93
N GLN A 255 24.80 -29.64 13.35
CA GLN A 255 24.81 -30.79 12.45
C GLN A 255 24.90 -32.12 13.18
N GLN A 256 24.74 -33.22 12.43
CA GLN A 256 24.79 -34.60 12.90
C GLN A 256 26.10 -34.96 13.64
N GLY A 257 27.21 -34.29 13.31
CA GLY A 257 28.50 -34.44 13.99
C GLY A 257 28.67 -33.59 15.26
N GLY A 258 27.64 -32.84 15.68
CA GLY A 258 27.67 -31.98 16.86
C GLY A 258 28.34 -30.62 16.66
N ASN A 259 28.91 -30.36 15.49
CA ASN A 259 29.51 -29.08 15.12
C ASN A 259 28.45 -28.04 14.75
N TRP A 260 28.74 -26.78 15.04
CA TRP A 260 27.96 -25.64 14.58
C TRP A 260 28.36 -25.26 13.17
N GLU A 261 27.39 -25.15 12.28
CA GLU A 261 27.59 -24.63 10.92
C GLU A 261 26.75 -23.37 10.70
N THR A 262 27.32 -22.40 10.00
CA THR A 262 26.64 -21.16 9.62
C THR A 262 25.82 -21.40 8.35
N PHE A 263 24.51 -21.24 8.46
CA PHE A 263 23.57 -21.36 7.33
C PHE A 263 23.33 -20.03 6.64
N TYR A 264 23.25 -18.96 7.43
CA TYR A 264 23.05 -17.60 6.92
C TYR A 264 24.09 -16.68 7.54
N THR A 265 24.71 -15.84 6.72
CA THR A 265 25.59 -14.75 7.16
C THR A 265 25.22 -13.48 6.40
N THR A 266 25.00 -12.39 7.12
CA THR A 266 24.63 -11.11 6.50
C THR A 266 25.02 -9.93 7.38
N SER A 267 24.90 -8.71 6.86
CA SER A 267 24.99 -7.47 7.63
C SER A 267 23.60 -6.86 7.76
N ILE A 268 23.15 -6.70 9.00
CA ILE A 268 21.92 -6.00 9.37
C ILE A 268 22.21 -4.50 9.39
N ALA A 269 21.55 -3.75 8.52
CA ALA A 269 21.77 -2.32 8.38
C ALA A 269 21.06 -1.47 9.45
N ALA A 270 20.00 -2.00 10.08
CA ALA A 270 19.18 -1.30 11.06
C ALA A 270 18.63 -2.28 12.13
N PRO A 271 18.35 -1.83 13.36
CA PRO A 271 17.59 -2.61 14.34
C PRO A 271 16.18 -2.95 13.84
N GLY A 272 15.61 -4.09 14.23
CA GLY A 272 14.24 -4.44 13.90
C GLY A 272 13.89 -5.92 14.09
N PHE A 273 12.65 -6.27 13.76
CA PHE A 273 12.17 -7.65 13.75
C PHE A 273 12.23 -8.24 12.34
N TYR A 274 12.68 -9.48 12.24
CA TYR A 274 12.96 -10.21 11.01
C TYR A 274 12.37 -11.62 11.08
N ALA A 275 12.02 -12.19 9.93
CA ALA A 275 11.61 -13.58 9.83
C ALA A 275 12.23 -14.21 8.57
N ILE A 276 12.81 -15.39 8.71
CA ILE A 276 13.38 -16.16 7.58
C ILE A 276 13.00 -17.65 7.69
N PRO A 277 13.02 -18.42 6.59
CA PRO A 277 12.80 -19.86 6.65
C PRO A 277 13.82 -20.55 7.57
N ALA A 278 13.36 -21.53 8.36
CA ALA A 278 14.26 -22.34 9.18
C ALA A 278 15.11 -23.26 8.27
N PRO A 279 16.44 -23.38 8.50
CA PRO A 279 17.26 -24.31 7.75
C PRO A 279 16.91 -25.75 8.13
N ILE A 280 17.14 -26.68 7.22
CA ILE A 280 17.02 -28.11 7.51
C ILE A 280 18.20 -28.50 8.42
N MET A 281 17.88 -28.91 9.65
CA MET A 281 18.86 -29.28 10.67
C MET A 281 18.55 -30.67 11.21
N THR A 282 19.58 -31.41 11.65
CA THR A 282 19.39 -32.76 12.18
C THR A 282 19.00 -32.79 13.65
N ASN A 283 19.36 -31.76 14.43
CA ASN A 283 19.19 -31.76 15.89
C ASN A 283 18.23 -30.67 16.41
N ASN A 284 17.59 -29.90 15.52
CA ASN A 284 16.72 -28.75 15.87
C ASN A 284 17.35 -27.72 16.84
N GLU A 285 18.68 -27.67 16.95
CA GLU A 285 19.40 -26.67 17.73
C GLU A 285 19.88 -25.55 16.80
N LEU A 286 19.46 -24.32 17.11
CA LEU A 286 19.80 -23.11 16.37
C LEU A 286 20.34 -22.05 17.32
N LYS A 287 21.22 -21.19 16.82
CA LYS A 287 21.60 -19.94 17.48
C LYS A 287 21.72 -18.82 16.46
N ILE A 288 21.45 -17.61 16.91
CA ILE A 288 21.66 -16.40 16.13
C ILE A 288 22.71 -15.56 16.83
N ASN A 289 23.80 -15.26 16.14
CA ASN A 289 24.85 -14.38 16.61
C ASN A 289 24.70 -13.01 15.96
N LEU A 290 24.71 -11.95 16.77
CA LEU A 290 24.75 -10.56 16.33
C LEU A 290 25.97 -9.87 16.92
N ASN A 291 26.87 -9.38 16.07
CA ASN A 291 28.10 -8.69 16.49
C ASN A 291 28.95 -9.50 17.48
N GLY A 292 29.01 -10.82 17.32
CA GLY A 292 29.75 -11.69 18.22
C GLY A 292 28.97 -12.12 19.47
N ARG A 293 27.71 -11.68 19.64
CA ARG A 293 26.87 -12.02 20.80
C ARG A 293 25.69 -12.91 20.39
N ASP A 294 25.50 -14.01 21.09
CA ASP A 294 24.36 -14.91 20.84
C ASP A 294 23.08 -14.27 21.37
N LEU A 295 22.05 -14.17 20.52
CA LEU A 295 20.72 -13.74 20.90
C LEU A 295 20.04 -14.86 21.72
N PRO A 296 19.33 -14.52 22.80
CA PRO A 296 18.54 -15.48 23.56
C PRO A 296 17.39 -16.10 22.74
N GLU A 297 17.23 -17.41 22.85
CA GLU A 297 16.08 -18.14 22.30
C GLU A 297 14.88 -18.06 23.24
N ILE A 298 13.70 -17.73 22.70
CA ILE A 298 12.43 -17.80 23.41
C ILE A 298 11.67 -19.00 22.88
N LYS A 299 11.54 -20.03 23.71
CA LYS A 299 10.68 -21.18 23.41
C LYS A 299 9.25 -20.83 23.83
N THR A 300 8.36 -20.63 22.87
CA THR A 300 6.93 -20.51 23.20
C THR A 300 6.41 -21.89 23.59
N LYS A 301 5.93 -22.01 24.82
CA LYS A 301 5.17 -23.19 25.28
C LYS A 301 3.91 -23.39 24.45
#